data_AF-A0A957WZX8-F1
#
_entry.id   AF-A0A957WZX8-F1
#
_cell.length_a   1.000
_cell.length_b   1.000
_cell.length_c   1.000
_cell.angle_alpha   90.00
_cell.angle_beta   90.00
_cell.angle_gamma   90.00
#
_symmetry.space_group_name_H-M   'P 1'
#
loop_
_entity.id
_entity.type
_entity.pdbx_description
1 polymer ?
#
loop_
_entity_poly.entity_id
_entity_poly.type
_entity_poly.pdbx_seq_one_letter_code
_entity_poly.pdbx_strand_id
1 'polypeptide(L)'
;IAYLPTMYGAFARRESAVSRLAVRANTPPSALEFIHRAHRIGGLENLDDFWQEWEIWFADIAESHTSLAALVFFRSPHPHHSWVTASGAVLDTAALMLSVIDVPAQPQAALCIRAGYLALQNIADFFAISYPAAPTFPADPISITQAEFEELCTTLAAAGIPLKDDLTQAWLDFGGWRVNYDSALLALCTLTMAPDAPWSTDRAPRYQPLPLWTSYK
;
A
#
# COMPACT_ATOMS: atom_id res chain seq x y z
N ILE A 1 -19.82 -26.78 -8.43
CA ILE A 1 -19.77 -26.23 -9.82
C ILE A 1 -19.39 -24.75 -9.69
N ALA A 2 -18.28 -24.17 -10.11
CA ALA A 2 -16.91 -24.64 -10.34
C ALA A 2 -15.99 -23.60 -9.62
N TYR A 3 -15.38 -23.95 -8.49
CA TYR A 3 -14.60 -22.99 -7.69
C TYR A 3 -13.30 -22.55 -8.38
N LEU A 4 -12.69 -23.45 -9.18
CA LEU A 4 -11.39 -23.20 -9.81
C LEU A 4 -11.46 -22.08 -10.88
N PRO A 5 -12.42 -22.04 -11.82
CA PRO A 5 -12.56 -20.92 -12.74
C PRO A 5 -12.82 -19.58 -12.04
N THR A 6 -13.64 -19.56 -10.99
CA THR A 6 -13.93 -18.34 -10.21
C THR A 6 -12.68 -17.83 -9.49
N MET A 7 -11.93 -18.72 -8.83
CA MET A 7 -10.67 -18.39 -8.18
C MET A 7 -9.63 -17.87 -9.18
N TYR A 8 -9.47 -18.53 -10.32
CA TYR A 8 -8.54 -18.09 -11.37
C TYR A 8 -8.94 -16.72 -11.92
N GLY A 9 -10.23 -16.48 -12.16
CA GLY A 9 -10.75 -15.18 -12.60
C GLY A 9 -10.47 -14.06 -11.60
N ALA A 10 -10.69 -14.29 -10.31
CA ALA A 10 -10.39 -13.32 -9.25
C ALA A 10 -8.88 -13.05 -9.14
N PHE A 11 -8.05 -14.11 -9.17
CA PHE A 11 -6.59 -13.99 -9.18
C PHE A 11 -6.09 -13.20 -10.40
N ALA A 12 -6.59 -13.51 -11.60
CA ALA A 12 -6.17 -12.83 -12.83
C ALA A 12 -6.54 -11.34 -12.83
N ARG A 13 -7.74 -10.97 -12.34
CA ARG A 13 -8.13 -9.56 -12.18
C ARG A 13 -7.22 -8.84 -11.19
N ARG A 14 -7.00 -9.44 -10.02
CA ARG A 14 -6.08 -8.89 -9.00
C ARG A 14 -4.70 -8.64 -9.60
N GLU A 15 -4.13 -9.66 -10.24
CA GLU A 15 -2.76 -9.62 -10.75
C GLU A 15 -2.58 -8.66 -11.92
N SER A 16 -3.63 -8.43 -12.71
CA SER A 16 -3.58 -7.48 -13.82
C SER A 16 -3.24 -6.06 -13.36
N ALA A 17 -3.80 -5.59 -12.24
CA ALA A 17 -3.48 -4.26 -11.70
C ALA A 17 -2.08 -4.23 -11.07
N VAL A 18 -1.72 -5.26 -10.31
CA VAL A 18 -0.37 -5.41 -9.70
C VAL A 18 0.72 -5.37 -10.77
N SER A 19 0.53 -6.09 -11.88
CA SER A 19 1.49 -6.11 -12.99
C SER A 19 1.58 -4.76 -13.71
N ARG A 20 0.45 -4.04 -13.90
CA ARG A 20 0.46 -2.70 -14.50
C ARG A 20 1.19 -1.67 -13.63
N LEU A 21 1.14 -1.82 -12.30
CA LEU A 21 1.78 -0.91 -11.37
C LEU A 21 3.30 -0.82 -11.59
N ALA A 22 3.97 -1.90 -11.99
CA ALA A 22 5.43 -1.94 -12.17
C ALA A 22 5.96 -0.85 -13.14
N VAL A 23 5.19 -0.49 -14.16
CA VAL A 23 5.56 0.58 -15.11
C VAL A 23 5.61 1.95 -14.41
N ARG A 24 4.77 2.14 -13.39
CA ARG A 24 4.63 3.38 -12.62
C ARG A 24 5.49 3.38 -11.36
N ALA A 25 5.53 2.30 -10.58
CA ALA A 25 6.13 2.29 -9.24
C ALA A 25 7.44 1.50 -9.14
N ASN A 26 7.94 0.92 -10.24
CA ASN A 26 9.10 0.03 -10.25
C ASN A 26 8.85 -1.34 -9.57
N THR A 27 9.89 -2.17 -9.49
CA THR A 27 9.88 -3.49 -8.86
C THR A 27 11.12 -3.63 -7.95
N PRO A 28 10.98 -3.61 -6.61
CA PRO A 28 9.73 -3.53 -5.84
C PRO A 28 9.00 -2.18 -6.01
N PRO A 29 7.67 -2.14 -5.79
CA PRO A 29 6.90 -0.92 -5.96
C PRO A 29 7.25 0.12 -4.87
N SER A 30 7.38 1.38 -5.28
CA SER A 30 7.74 2.53 -4.44
C SER A 30 6.91 3.76 -4.80
N ALA A 31 6.40 4.46 -3.79
CA ALA A 31 5.68 5.72 -3.98
C ALA A 31 6.59 6.83 -4.53
N LEU A 32 7.85 6.88 -4.10
CA LEU A 32 8.85 7.82 -4.61
C LEU A 32 9.03 7.67 -6.13
N GLU A 33 9.25 6.43 -6.59
CA GLU A 33 9.41 6.13 -8.01
C GLU A 33 8.15 6.43 -8.82
N PHE A 34 6.97 6.18 -8.23
CA PHE A 34 5.70 6.56 -8.84
C PHE A 34 5.63 8.05 -9.10
N ILE A 35 5.86 8.87 -8.08
CA ILE A 35 5.72 10.33 -8.17
C ILE A 35 6.78 10.88 -9.14
N HIS A 36 8.03 10.40 -9.08
CA HIS A 36 9.07 10.80 -10.04
C HIS A 36 8.66 10.52 -11.49
N ARG A 37 8.13 9.33 -11.77
CA ARG A 37 7.71 8.97 -13.12
C ARG A 37 6.50 9.77 -13.57
N ALA A 38 5.50 9.94 -12.71
CA ALA A 38 4.34 10.77 -12.98
C ALA A 38 4.74 12.22 -13.28
N HIS A 39 5.68 12.78 -12.52
CA HIS A 39 6.23 14.11 -12.78
C HIS A 39 6.95 14.19 -14.12
N ARG A 40 7.85 13.26 -14.39
CA ARG A 40 8.67 13.24 -15.61
C ARG A 40 7.86 13.16 -16.90
N ILE A 41 6.67 12.56 -16.85
CA ILE A 41 5.76 12.47 -18.00
C ILE A 41 4.67 13.56 -18.01
N GLY A 42 4.70 14.52 -17.08
CA GLY A 42 3.70 15.59 -16.97
C GLY A 42 2.32 15.10 -16.49
N GLY A 43 2.27 13.99 -15.76
CA GLY A 43 1.05 13.29 -15.37
C GLY A 43 0.62 13.46 -13.92
N LEU A 44 1.32 14.26 -13.09
CA LEU A 44 0.97 14.41 -11.66
C LEU A 44 -0.47 14.91 -11.42
N GLU A 45 -0.97 15.78 -12.30
CA GLU A 45 -2.32 16.34 -12.21
C GLU A 45 -3.40 15.42 -12.84
N ASN A 46 -2.99 14.35 -13.52
CA ASN A 46 -3.87 13.49 -14.34
C ASN A 46 -3.88 12.05 -13.82
N LEU A 47 -4.19 11.86 -12.54
CA LEU A 47 -4.22 10.54 -11.89
C LEU A 47 -5.63 10.08 -11.49
N ASP A 48 -6.69 10.84 -11.79
CA ASP A 48 -8.08 10.50 -11.42
C ASP A 48 -8.53 9.11 -11.87
N ASP A 49 -8.23 8.74 -13.12
CA ASP A 49 -8.57 7.40 -13.65
C ASP A 49 -7.78 6.31 -12.92
N PHE A 50 -6.53 6.59 -12.55
CA PHE A 50 -5.70 5.65 -11.78
C PHE A 50 -6.27 5.45 -10.37
N TRP A 51 -6.70 6.52 -9.71
CA TRP A 51 -7.33 6.43 -8.38
C TRP A 51 -8.64 5.65 -8.42
N GLN A 52 -9.49 5.88 -9.42
CA GLN A 52 -10.74 5.15 -9.59
C GLN A 52 -10.51 3.66 -9.89
N GLU A 53 -9.52 3.34 -10.73
CA GLU A 53 -9.15 1.95 -11.00
C GLU A 53 -8.74 1.22 -9.72
N TRP A 54 -7.93 1.86 -8.87
CA TRP A 54 -7.48 1.26 -7.61
C TRP A 54 -8.56 1.26 -6.53
N GLU A 55 -9.46 2.24 -6.49
CA GLU A 55 -10.65 2.22 -5.64
C GLU A 55 -11.49 0.96 -5.91
N ILE A 56 -11.79 0.70 -7.19
CA ILE A 56 -12.52 -0.49 -7.63
C ILE A 56 -11.73 -1.76 -7.29
N TRP A 57 -10.42 -1.77 -7.57
CA TRP A 57 -9.56 -2.91 -7.26
C TRP A 57 -9.55 -3.24 -5.76
N PHE A 58 -9.52 -2.22 -4.89
CA PHE A 58 -9.57 -2.42 -3.45
C PHE A 58 -10.90 -3.03 -2.99
N ALA A 59 -12.02 -2.58 -3.56
CA ALA A 59 -13.33 -3.18 -3.30
C ALA A 59 -13.37 -4.66 -3.74
N ASP A 60 -12.87 -4.95 -4.94
CA ASP A 60 -12.79 -6.31 -5.49
C ASP A 60 -11.93 -7.25 -4.61
N ILE A 61 -10.78 -6.80 -4.10
CA ILE A 61 -9.97 -7.65 -3.22
C ILE A 61 -10.64 -7.83 -1.86
N ALA A 62 -11.30 -6.81 -1.30
CA ALA A 62 -11.98 -6.91 -0.01
C ALA A 62 -13.05 -8.01 -0.05
N GLU A 63 -13.84 -8.08 -1.13
CA GLU A 63 -14.84 -9.12 -1.34
C GLU A 63 -14.19 -10.48 -1.62
N SER A 64 -13.29 -10.54 -2.61
CA SER A 64 -12.76 -11.82 -3.08
C SER A 64 -11.85 -12.51 -2.07
N HIS A 65 -11.06 -11.77 -1.29
CA HIS A 65 -10.09 -12.32 -0.34
C HIS A 65 -10.72 -12.73 0.99
N THR A 66 -11.90 -12.19 1.32
CA THR A 66 -12.70 -12.65 2.46
C THR A 66 -13.63 -13.80 2.08
N SER A 67 -14.12 -13.83 0.83
CA SER A 67 -14.96 -14.92 0.30
C SER A 67 -14.17 -16.17 -0.09
N LEU A 68 -12.93 -16.00 -0.56
CA LEU A 68 -12.04 -17.05 -1.03
C LEU A 68 -10.63 -16.85 -0.44
N ALA A 69 -10.50 -17.05 0.87
CA ALA A 69 -9.29 -16.77 1.66
C ALA A 69 -7.98 -17.35 1.12
N ALA A 70 -8.03 -18.44 0.35
CA ALA A 70 -6.84 -18.98 -0.32
C ALA A 70 -6.17 -17.96 -1.27
N LEU A 71 -6.93 -17.02 -1.86
CA LEU A 71 -6.41 -16.00 -2.77
C LEU A 71 -5.39 -15.06 -2.11
N VAL A 72 -5.51 -14.84 -0.80
CA VAL A 72 -4.57 -14.04 0.01
C VAL A 72 -3.16 -14.58 -0.11
N PHE A 73 -3.02 -15.90 -0.20
CA PHE A 73 -1.75 -16.62 -0.25
C PHE A 73 -1.28 -16.93 -1.69
N PHE A 74 -2.08 -16.62 -2.72
CA PHE A 74 -1.68 -16.82 -4.11
C PHE A 74 -0.66 -15.76 -4.51
N ARG A 75 0.62 -16.18 -4.57
CA ARG A 75 1.72 -15.32 -4.99
C ARG A 75 1.60 -14.92 -6.46
N SER A 76 2.08 -13.72 -6.77
CA SER A 76 2.21 -13.28 -8.15
C SER A 76 3.18 -14.20 -8.91
N PRO A 77 3.00 -14.40 -10.23
CA PRO A 77 3.92 -15.20 -11.05
C PRO A 77 5.33 -14.57 -11.13
N HIS A 78 5.42 -13.24 -10.96
CA HIS A 78 6.68 -12.52 -10.88
C HIS A 78 7.16 -12.47 -9.42
N PRO A 79 8.40 -12.89 -9.13
CA PRO A 79 8.86 -13.14 -7.75
C PRO A 79 8.94 -11.87 -6.88
N HIS A 80 9.04 -10.70 -7.51
CA HIS A 80 9.13 -9.40 -6.83
C HIS A 80 7.80 -8.64 -6.84
N HIS A 81 6.72 -9.25 -7.33
CA HIS A 81 5.38 -8.69 -7.27
C HIS A 81 4.64 -9.24 -6.05
N SER A 82 3.87 -8.37 -5.41
CA SER A 82 2.91 -8.76 -4.38
C SER A 82 1.76 -7.78 -4.39
N TRP A 83 0.55 -8.31 -4.25
CA TRP A 83 -0.65 -7.49 -4.12
C TRP A 83 -0.61 -6.64 -2.85
N VAL A 84 0.05 -7.10 -1.77
CA VAL A 84 0.16 -6.36 -0.52
C VAL A 84 1.11 -5.18 -0.66
N THR A 85 2.29 -5.38 -1.23
CA THR A 85 3.27 -4.28 -1.43
C THR A 85 2.79 -3.30 -2.49
N ALA A 86 2.05 -3.78 -3.50
CA ALA A 86 1.38 -2.92 -4.46
C ALA A 86 0.32 -2.03 -3.78
N SER A 87 -0.51 -2.59 -2.90
CA SER A 87 -1.44 -1.81 -2.07
C SER A 87 -0.72 -0.75 -1.26
N GLY A 88 0.38 -1.11 -0.57
CA GLY A 88 1.19 -0.17 0.20
C GLY A 88 1.69 1.00 -0.64
N ALA A 89 2.35 0.71 -1.77
CA ALA A 89 2.87 1.75 -2.65
C ALA A 89 1.78 2.69 -3.21
N VAL A 90 0.61 2.16 -3.56
CA VAL A 90 -0.53 2.97 -4.06
C VAL A 90 -1.08 3.87 -2.97
N LEU A 91 -1.28 3.33 -1.76
CA LEU A 91 -1.77 4.09 -0.61
C LEU A 91 -0.79 5.17 -0.16
N ASP A 92 0.51 4.85 -0.11
CA ASP A 92 1.57 5.79 0.20
C ASP A 92 1.65 6.89 -0.86
N THR A 93 1.52 6.54 -2.15
CA THR A 93 1.50 7.52 -3.25
C THR A 93 0.31 8.48 -3.09
N ALA A 94 -0.90 7.96 -2.88
CA ALA A 94 -2.09 8.78 -2.71
C ALA A 94 -1.97 9.67 -1.45
N ALA A 95 -1.44 9.15 -0.35
CA ALA A 95 -1.22 9.92 0.88
C ALA A 95 -0.23 11.07 0.65
N LEU A 96 0.88 10.83 -0.05
CA LEU A 96 1.85 11.85 -0.43
C LEU A 96 1.26 12.89 -1.40
N MET A 97 0.50 12.44 -2.41
CA MET A 97 -0.17 13.35 -3.35
C MET A 97 -1.13 14.32 -2.63
N LEU A 98 -1.80 13.85 -1.58
CA LEU A 98 -2.71 14.68 -0.78
C LEU A 98 -2.00 15.55 0.27
N SER A 99 -0.87 15.08 0.82
CA SER A 99 -0.20 15.75 1.93
C SER A 99 0.91 16.70 1.50
N VAL A 100 1.78 16.29 0.57
CA VAL A 100 3.06 16.98 0.29
C VAL A 100 3.14 17.58 -1.11
N ILE A 101 2.52 16.98 -2.12
CA ILE A 101 2.63 17.46 -3.51
C ILE A 101 1.70 18.67 -3.72
N ASP A 102 2.25 19.74 -4.31
CA ASP A 102 1.50 20.95 -4.62
C ASP A 102 0.94 20.91 -6.04
N VAL A 103 -0.22 20.26 -6.17
CA VAL A 103 -1.00 20.15 -7.40
C VAL A 103 -2.48 20.40 -7.08
N PRO A 104 -3.34 20.68 -8.08
CA PRO A 104 -4.78 20.77 -7.86
C PRO A 104 -5.34 19.56 -7.11
N ALA A 105 -6.30 19.80 -6.21
CA ALA A 105 -6.86 18.78 -5.35
C ALA A 105 -7.52 17.64 -6.17
N GLN A 106 -7.13 16.40 -5.86
CA GLN A 106 -7.65 15.17 -6.48
C GLN A 106 -8.47 14.37 -5.45
N PRO A 107 -9.78 14.64 -5.30
CA PRO A 107 -10.60 13.99 -4.27
C PRO A 107 -10.66 12.46 -4.42
N GLN A 108 -10.49 11.94 -5.64
CA GLN A 108 -10.42 10.50 -5.93
C GLN A 108 -9.25 9.82 -5.21
N ALA A 109 -8.14 10.51 -4.98
CA ALA A 109 -7.02 9.96 -4.20
C ALA A 109 -7.45 9.65 -2.75
N ALA A 110 -8.28 10.51 -2.14
CA ALA A 110 -8.79 10.30 -0.79
C ALA A 110 -9.77 9.11 -0.72
N LEU A 111 -10.61 8.94 -1.74
CA LEU A 111 -11.50 7.78 -1.89
C LEU A 111 -10.70 6.49 -2.08
N CYS A 112 -9.65 6.52 -2.91
CA CYS A 112 -8.73 5.39 -3.12
C CYS A 112 -8.06 4.97 -1.80
N ILE A 113 -7.55 5.92 -1.00
CA ILE A 113 -6.98 5.61 0.33
C ILE A 113 -8.02 4.94 1.23
N ARG A 114 -9.23 5.50 1.27
CA ARG A 114 -10.33 4.96 2.07
C ARG A 114 -10.72 3.55 1.66
N ALA A 115 -10.90 3.31 0.37
CA ALA A 115 -11.18 1.98 -0.15
C ALA A 115 -10.08 0.98 0.23
N GLY A 116 -8.81 1.39 0.10
CA GLY A 116 -7.70 0.49 0.40
C GLY A 116 -7.52 0.19 1.88
N TYR A 117 -7.58 1.16 2.79
CA TYR A 117 -7.46 0.81 4.22
C TYR A 117 -8.64 -0.04 4.70
N LEU A 118 -9.86 0.20 4.21
CA LEU A 118 -11.02 -0.65 4.51
C LEU A 118 -10.82 -2.07 3.97
N ALA A 119 -10.27 -2.22 2.76
CA ALA A 119 -9.98 -3.52 2.19
C ALA A 119 -8.94 -4.29 3.02
N LEU A 120 -7.84 -3.64 3.40
CA LEU A 120 -6.80 -4.27 4.22
C LEU A 120 -7.33 -4.64 5.62
N GLN A 121 -8.13 -3.77 6.24
CA GLN A 121 -8.77 -4.03 7.53
C GLN A 121 -9.76 -5.20 7.46
N ASN A 122 -10.63 -5.25 6.44
CA ASN A 122 -11.57 -6.37 6.24
C ASN A 122 -10.84 -7.72 6.10
N ILE A 123 -9.71 -7.74 5.39
CA ILE A 123 -8.89 -8.94 5.24
C ILE A 123 -8.20 -9.27 6.56
N ALA A 124 -7.67 -8.28 7.28
CA ALA A 124 -7.06 -8.46 8.60
C ALA A 124 -8.07 -9.05 9.61
N ASP A 125 -9.29 -8.52 9.65
CA ASP A 125 -10.40 -9.01 10.49
C ASP A 125 -10.73 -10.48 10.18
N PHE A 126 -10.77 -10.85 8.90
CA PHE A 126 -11.02 -12.23 8.49
C PHE A 126 -9.96 -13.20 9.06
N PHE A 127 -8.70 -12.78 9.14
CA PHE A 127 -7.62 -13.58 9.74
C PHE A 127 -7.42 -13.34 11.25
N ALA A 128 -8.32 -12.59 11.90
CA ALA A 128 -8.20 -12.19 13.31
C ALA A 128 -6.86 -11.53 13.65
N ILE A 129 -6.31 -10.75 12.70
CA ILE A 129 -5.13 -9.92 12.90
C ILE A 129 -5.53 -8.69 13.72
N SER A 130 -4.83 -8.46 14.83
CA SER A 130 -5.06 -7.28 15.67
C SER A 130 -4.43 -6.03 15.06
N TYR A 131 -5.18 -4.94 15.03
CA TYR A 131 -4.72 -3.59 14.67
C TYR A 131 -5.55 -2.55 15.45
N PRO A 132 -5.08 -1.30 15.60
CA PRO A 132 -5.85 -0.25 16.27
C PRO A 132 -7.15 0.06 15.50
N ALA A 133 -8.31 0.00 16.16
CA ALA A 133 -9.61 0.19 15.50
C ALA A 133 -9.91 1.64 15.09
N ALA A 134 -9.38 2.62 15.83
CA ALA A 134 -9.57 4.05 15.57
C ALA A 134 -8.26 4.80 15.81
N PRO A 135 -7.22 4.55 15.00
CA PRO A 135 -5.92 5.16 15.20
C PRO A 135 -5.97 6.66 14.91
N THR A 136 -5.23 7.44 15.70
CA THR A 136 -5.14 8.90 15.55
C THR A 136 -3.69 9.35 15.57
N PHE A 137 -3.17 9.87 14.46
CA PHE A 137 -1.83 10.44 14.43
C PHE A 137 -1.82 11.86 15.02
N PRO A 138 -0.82 12.27 15.83
CA PRO A 138 0.39 11.55 16.22
C PRO A 138 0.29 10.76 17.53
N ALA A 139 -0.91 10.59 18.11
CA ALA A 139 -1.09 9.83 19.35
C ALA A 139 -0.75 8.34 19.16
N ASP A 140 -1.12 7.79 18.00
CA ASP A 140 -0.72 6.47 17.53
C ASP A 140 0.41 6.63 16.50
N PRO A 141 1.56 5.94 16.68
CA PRO A 141 2.68 6.04 15.76
C PRO A 141 2.42 5.28 14.46
N ILE A 142 3.11 5.71 13.39
CA ILE A 142 3.26 4.96 12.14
C ILE A 142 4.67 4.38 12.02
N SER A 143 4.86 3.43 11.11
CA SER A 143 6.15 2.77 10.90
C SER A 143 7.20 3.59 10.15
N ILE A 144 6.81 4.73 9.57
CA ILE A 144 7.70 5.65 8.87
C ILE A 144 8.08 6.77 9.83
N THR A 145 9.38 7.07 9.92
CA THR A 145 9.86 8.18 10.75
C THR A 145 9.73 9.52 10.05
N GLN A 146 9.66 10.61 10.83
CA GLN A 146 9.67 11.96 10.27
C GLN A 146 10.96 12.23 9.46
N ALA A 147 12.10 11.68 9.88
CA ALA A 147 13.36 11.82 9.16
C ALA A 147 13.33 11.15 7.77
N GLU A 148 12.75 9.95 7.64
CA GLU A 148 12.55 9.30 6.34
C GLU A 148 11.60 10.10 5.44
N PHE A 149 10.56 10.72 6.01
CA PHE A 149 9.67 11.60 5.28
C PHE A 149 10.40 12.86 4.77
N GLU A 150 11.20 13.51 5.61
CA GLU A 150 12.00 14.68 5.24
C GLU A 150 13.05 14.36 4.17
N GLU A 151 13.66 13.17 4.22
CA GLU A 151 14.56 12.67 3.17
C GLU A 151 13.83 12.46 1.84
N LEU A 152 12.62 11.89 1.87
CA LEU A 152 11.77 11.78 0.69
C LEU A 152 11.43 13.16 0.11
N CYS A 153 11.02 14.12 0.94
CA CYS A 153 10.74 15.49 0.51
C CYS A 153 11.96 16.14 -0.15
N THR A 154 13.15 15.97 0.43
CA THR A 154 14.40 16.47 -0.15
C THR A 154 14.66 15.87 -1.53
N THR A 155 14.43 14.57 -1.68
CA THR A 155 14.60 13.85 -2.95
C THR A 155 13.60 14.32 -4.00
N LEU A 156 12.33 14.51 -3.63
CA LEU A 156 11.30 15.03 -4.53
C LEU A 156 11.62 16.46 -4.99
N ALA A 157 11.98 17.34 -4.06
CA ALA A 157 12.34 18.73 -4.36
C ALA A 157 13.55 18.81 -5.30
N ALA A 158 14.57 17.98 -5.08
CA ALA A 158 15.75 17.90 -5.95
C ALA A 158 15.41 17.48 -7.39
N ALA A 159 14.32 16.75 -7.59
CA ALA A 159 13.81 16.37 -8.92
C ALA A 159 12.86 17.41 -9.55
N GLY A 160 12.65 18.57 -8.92
CA GLY A 160 11.78 19.64 -9.42
C GLY A 160 10.29 19.38 -9.23
N ILE A 161 9.92 18.42 -8.37
CA ILE A 161 8.53 18.11 -8.05
C ILE A 161 7.98 19.22 -7.14
N PRO A 162 6.81 19.81 -7.46
CA PRO A 162 6.24 20.88 -6.66
C PRO A 162 5.78 20.33 -5.31
N LEU A 163 6.31 20.89 -4.23
CA LEU A 163 5.92 20.55 -2.86
C LEU A 163 5.21 21.74 -2.22
N LYS A 164 4.31 21.47 -1.29
CA LYS A 164 3.67 22.50 -0.48
C LYS A 164 4.70 23.18 0.44
N ASP A 165 4.45 24.44 0.75
CA ASP A 165 5.37 25.26 1.56
C ASP A 165 5.53 24.75 3.00
N ASP A 166 4.43 24.35 3.64
CA ASP A 166 4.43 23.87 5.04
C ASP A 166 4.65 22.35 5.12
N LEU A 167 5.92 21.93 5.06
CA LEU A 167 6.30 20.53 5.20
C LEU A 167 6.03 19.96 6.61
N THR A 168 5.89 20.81 7.62
CA THR A 168 5.54 20.36 8.98
C THR A 168 4.08 19.93 9.02
N GLN A 169 3.19 20.71 8.42
CA GLN A 169 1.79 20.31 8.24
C GLN A 169 1.68 19.10 7.29
N ALA A 170 2.46 19.06 6.21
CA ALA A 170 2.46 17.92 5.28
C ALA A 170 2.83 16.60 5.98
N TRP A 171 3.74 16.62 6.96
CA TRP A 171 4.07 15.46 7.78
C TRP A 171 2.87 15.00 8.62
N LEU A 172 2.17 15.93 9.27
CA LEU A 172 0.97 15.62 10.05
C LEU A 172 -0.14 15.03 9.17
N ASP A 173 -0.35 15.60 7.99
CA ASP A 173 -1.35 15.14 7.02
C ASP A 173 -0.98 13.74 6.48
N PHE A 174 0.30 13.52 6.14
CA PHE A 174 0.79 12.21 5.70
C PHE A 174 0.57 11.15 6.77
N GLY A 175 0.98 11.44 8.01
CA GLY A 175 0.76 10.55 9.14
C GLY A 175 -0.71 10.28 9.40
N GLY A 176 -1.56 11.32 9.29
CA GLY A 176 -3.01 11.22 9.41
C GLY A 176 -3.65 10.28 8.39
N TRP A 177 -3.12 10.21 7.16
CA TRP A 177 -3.53 9.19 6.18
C TRP A 177 -2.93 7.82 6.49
N ARG A 178 -1.60 7.74 6.68
CA ARG A 178 -0.82 6.50 6.81
C ARG A 178 -1.27 5.66 7.99
N VAL A 179 -1.63 6.28 9.11
CA VAL A 179 -2.01 5.59 10.35
C VAL A 179 -3.22 4.65 10.18
N ASN A 180 -4.09 4.91 9.20
CA ASN A 180 -5.27 4.09 8.95
C ASN A 180 -4.95 2.70 8.38
N TYR A 181 -3.81 2.57 7.68
CA TYR A 181 -3.42 1.32 7.02
C TYR A 181 -2.06 0.77 7.44
N ASP A 182 -1.27 1.50 8.25
CA ASP A 182 0.07 1.08 8.69
C ASP A 182 0.09 -0.33 9.29
N SER A 183 -0.56 -0.52 10.44
CA SER A 183 -0.58 -1.80 11.15
C SER A 183 -1.13 -2.96 10.30
N ALA A 184 -2.25 -2.74 9.61
CA ALA A 184 -2.89 -3.77 8.78
C ALA A 184 -2.01 -4.16 7.58
N LEU A 185 -1.39 -3.18 6.91
CA LEU A 185 -0.49 -3.43 5.78
C LEU A 185 0.73 -4.26 6.23
N LEU A 186 1.37 -3.90 7.33
CA LEU A 186 2.56 -4.59 7.82
C LEU A 186 2.22 -6.01 8.28
N ALA A 187 1.10 -6.19 8.97
CA ALA A 187 0.65 -7.52 9.39
C ALA A 187 0.33 -8.41 8.17
N LEU A 188 -0.28 -7.87 7.12
CA LEU A 188 -0.53 -8.60 5.88
C LEU A 188 0.77 -8.90 5.10
N CYS A 189 1.76 -8.01 5.15
CA CYS A 189 3.09 -8.29 4.60
C CYS A 189 3.71 -9.51 5.29
N THR A 190 3.65 -9.56 6.62
CA THR A 190 4.11 -10.71 7.42
C THR A 190 3.31 -11.97 7.13
N LEU A 191 1.97 -11.90 7.11
CA LEU A 191 1.08 -13.04 6.87
C LEU A 191 1.37 -13.71 5.51
N THR A 192 1.60 -12.88 4.48
CA THR A 192 1.77 -13.36 3.10
C THR A 192 3.22 -13.67 2.74
N MET A 193 4.18 -13.37 3.63
CA MET A 193 5.61 -13.40 3.33
C MET A 193 5.91 -12.62 2.04
N ALA A 194 5.40 -11.39 1.98
CA ALA A 194 5.59 -10.49 0.85
C ALA A 194 7.10 -10.29 0.54
N PRO A 195 7.48 -10.03 -0.72
CA PRO A 195 8.85 -9.70 -1.08
C PRO A 195 9.24 -8.33 -0.50
N ASP A 196 10.55 -8.10 -0.34
CA ASP A 196 11.08 -6.83 0.16
C ASP A 196 10.58 -5.64 -0.68
N ALA A 197 10.02 -4.63 -0.01
CA ALA A 197 9.54 -3.40 -0.62
C ALA A 197 9.66 -2.24 0.38
N PRO A 198 10.01 -1.03 -0.09
CA PRO A 198 10.13 0.15 0.75
C PRO A 198 8.79 0.51 1.40
N TRP A 199 8.85 1.02 2.62
CA TRP A 199 7.67 1.51 3.37
C TRP A 199 6.61 0.42 3.65
N SER A 200 6.96 -0.85 3.44
CA SER A 200 6.08 -2.00 3.59
C SER A 200 6.81 -3.18 4.23
N THR A 201 7.42 -4.08 3.45
CA THR A 201 7.95 -5.33 3.99
C THR A 201 9.27 -5.16 4.74
N ASP A 202 10.05 -4.14 4.40
CA ASP A 202 11.32 -3.80 5.07
C ASP A 202 11.17 -3.30 6.52
N ARG A 203 9.93 -3.03 6.98
CA ARG A 203 9.58 -2.79 8.39
C ARG A 203 8.57 -3.80 8.94
N ALA A 204 8.09 -4.73 8.13
CA ALA A 204 7.16 -5.76 8.58
C ALA A 204 7.86 -6.70 9.58
N PRO A 205 7.20 -7.09 10.68
CA PRO A 205 7.75 -8.09 11.58
C PRO A 205 8.12 -9.36 10.81
N ARG A 206 9.37 -9.80 10.91
CA ARG A 206 9.78 -11.05 10.28
C ARG A 206 9.03 -12.20 10.94
N TYR A 207 8.38 -13.04 10.14
CA TYR A 207 7.76 -14.27 10.63
C TYR A 207 8.81 -15.09 11.38
N GLN A 208 8.61 -15.27 12.68
CA GLN A 208 9.38 -16.22 13.48
C GLN A 208 8.62 -17.55 13.45
N PRO A 209 9.14 -18.59 12.78
CA PRO A 209 8.51 -19.90 12.87
C PRO A 209 8.45 -20.31 14.33
N LEU A 210 7.29 -20.84 14.76
CA LEU A 210 7.20 -21.52 16.05
C LEU A 210 8.32 -22.56 16.12
N PRO A 211 9.03 -22.69 17.25
CA PRO A 211 10.09 -23.68 17.40
C PRO A 211 9.46 -25.08 17.35
N LEU A 212 9.29 -25.63 16.15
CA LEU A 212 8.65 -26.93 15.96
C LEU A 212 9.57 -28.11 16.29
N TRP A 213 10.80 -27.86 16.75
CA TRP A 213 11.72 -28.90 17.23
C TRP A 213 12.68 -28.33 18.29
N THR A 214 12.22 -28.11 19.52
CA THR A 214 13.12 -28.29 20.66
C THR A 214 13.38 -29.78 20.78
N SER A 215 14.47 -30.23 20.17
CA SER A 215 15.01 -31.57 20.39
C SER A 215 15.13 -31.81 21.89
N TYR A 216 14.30 -32.71 22.41
CA TYR A 216 14.49 -33.32 23.73
C TYR A 216 15.92 -33.89 23.76
N LYS A 217 16.78 -33.30 24.60
CA LYS A 217 18.02 -33.92 25.04
C LYS A 217 17.79 -34.54 26.40
#